data_AF-A0A7J2VC43-F1
#
_entry.id   AF-A0A7J2VC43-F1
#
_cell.length_a   1.000
_cell.length_b   1.000
_cell.length_c   1.000
_cell.angle_alpha   90.00
_cell.angle_beta   90.00
_cell.angle_gamma   90.00
#
_symmetry.space_group_name_H-M   'P 1'
#
loop_
_entity.id
_entity.type
_entity.pdbx_description
1 polymer ?
#
loop_
_entity_poly.entity_id
_entity_poly.type
_entity_poly.pdbx_seq_one_letter_code
_entity_poly.pdbx_strand_id
1 'polypeptide(L)'
;MELNNGNPGSKKPHHVFKSSERTVSKLYTDTLLMLHSIAILDKTTSNFTKIGIPIILVVYLARGFANGIFIPYSMTYVIDGLKNQDNKLFQGGVMLLITTALVFVVTEIVQMIYFKKLTRGIASMKRYIIDRIKREGVREDPEDLVGKISSDVDFVVWNVNAVLTTLFPNLFTAITALYTIYSFAPSIGFIATASVTPYVLYAEIYSRRVETYRAQERKMYAQSIVYIKNIVYGESVNGDLDKTLKTWEYSINKILWIDRFYFAMGMATWFSSMGLIAVLAGREVTMGKLGLGVLSGILYATLTTHNGMLNAMWALCVQGQTATTLKRILNYLESSSDIRGYNVLRQLAFTKPKKSIH
;
A
#
# COMPACT_ATOMS: atom_id res chain seq x y z
N MET A 1 -13.36 -14.13 -65.32
CA MET A 1 -12.01 -13.81 -65.82
C MET A 1 -11.86 -12.31 -65.64
N GLU A 2 -10.98 -11.76 -64.81
CA GLU A 2 -9.72 -12.23 -64.25
C GLU A 2 -9.61 -11.87 -62.77
N LEU A 3 -8.98 -12.78 -62.03
CA LEU A 3 -8.45 -12.59 -60.70
C LEU A 3 -7.24 -11.64 -60.80
N ASN A 4 -7.13 -10.66 -59.90
CA ASN A 4 -5.82 -10.10 -59.61
C ASN A 4 -5.52 -10.19 -58.11
N ASN A 5 -4.54 -11.04 -57.84
CA ASN A 5 -4.04 -11.43 -56.54
C ASN A 5 -3.00 -10.42 -56.04
N GLY A 6 -3.13 -10.06 -54.76
CA GLY A 6 -2.01 -10.08 -53.82
C GLY A 6 -1.00 -8.94 -53.85
N ASN A 7 -1.03 -8.12 -52.79
CA ASN A 7 0.07 -8.14 -51.82
C ASN A 7 -0.37 -7.54 -50.46
N PRO A 8 -0.47 -8.32 -49.37
CA PRO A 8 -0.68 -7.78 -48.04
C PRO A 8 0.68 -7.27 -47.52
N GLY A 9 0.88 -5.96 -47.63
CA GLY A 9 2.02 -5.28 -47.01
C GLY A 9 2.06 -5.56 -45.51
N SER A 10 3.08 -6.31 -45.10
CA SER A 10 3.40 -6.60 -43.70
C SER A 10 3.56 -5.30 -42.92
N LYS A 11 2.59 -4.99 -42.06
CA LYS A 11 2.74 -3.97 -41.02
C LYS A 11 3.79 -4.48 -40.03
N LYS A 12 5.04 -4.06 -40.21
CA LYS A 12 6.08 -4.21 -39.19
C LYS A 12 5.56 -3.61 -37.88
N PRO A 13 5.68 -4.30 -36.74
CA PRO A 13 5.31 -3.73 -35.46
C PRO A 13 6.22 -2.54 -35.20
N HIS A 14 5.62 -1.37 -34.95
CA HIS A 14 6.33 -0.22 -34.42
C HIS A 14 6.99 -0.64 -33.10
N HIS A 15 8.30 -0.84 -33.12
CA HIS A 15 9.12 -0.89 -31.93
C HIS A 15 9.01 0.47 -31.24
N VAL A 16 8.11 0.54 -30.26
CA VAL A 16 8.05 1.63 -29.29
C VAL A 16 9.37 1.63 -28.55
N PHE A 17 10.21 2.62 -28.86
CA PHE A 17 11.45 2.91 -28.18
C PHE A 17 11.21 2.98 -26.67
N LYS A 18 11.84 2.08 -25.91
CA LYS A 18 11.92 2.13 -24.45
C LYS A 18 12.76 3.35 -24.06
N SER A 19 12.10 4.41 -23.60
CA SER A 19 12.79 5.51 -22.91
C SER A 19 13.43 5.00 -21.60
N SER A 20 14.60 5.53 -21.30
CA SER A 20 15.57 5.11 -20.28
C SER A 20 15.19 5.43 -18.83
N GLU A 21 13.91 5.45 -18.46
CA GLU A 21 13.43 5.71 -17.09
C GLU A 21 13.48 4.48 -16.15
N ARG A 22 14.22 3.45 -16.54
CA ARG A 22 14.15 2.12 -15.90
C ARG A 22 14.91 1.98 -14.58
N THR A 23 15.70 2.96 -14.15
CA THR A 23 16.66 2.75 -13.06
C THR A 23 16.13 3.02 -11.65
N VAL A 24 15.10 3.84 -11.46
CA VAL A 24 14.57 4.14 -10.12
C VAL A 24 13.43 3.19 -9.77
N SER A 25 13.47 2.58 -8.58
CA SER A 25 12.38 1.73 -8.06
C SER A 25 11.10 2.55 -7.88
N LYS A 26 9.98 1.99 -8.33
CA LYS A 26 8.67 2.61 -8.18
C LYS A 26 8.22 2.62 -6.72
N LEU A 27 8.47 1.54 -5.98
CA LEU A 27 8.19 1.49 -4.55
C LEU A 27 8.95 2.57 -3.77
N TYR A 28 10.19 2.86 -4.16
CA TYR A 28 10.96 3.96 -3.59
C TYR A 28 10.28 5.31 -3.84
N THR A 29 9.88 5.59 -5.08
CA THR A 29 9.17 6.83 -5.44
C THR A 29 7.84 6.96 -4.68
N ASP A 30 7.07 5.87 -4.56
CA ASP A 30 5.80 5.87 -3.83
C ASP A 30 6.02 6.10 -2.32
N THR A 31 7.11 5.57 -1.76
CA THR A 31 7.50 5.81 -0.36
C THR A 31 7.87 7.28 -0.13
N LEU A 32 8.66 7.89 -1.02
CA LEU A 32 8.99 9.32 -0.92
C LEU A 32 7.73 10.19 -0.99
N LEU A 33 6.79 9.83 -1.86
CA LEU A 33 5.51 10.53 -1.98
C LEU A 33 4.71 10.45 -0.66
N MET A 34 4.69 9.28 -0.01
CA MET A 34 4.06 9.11 1.31
C MET A 34 4.70 10.01 2.37
N LEU A 35 6.04 10.01 2.46
CA LEU A 35 6.76 10.86 3.43
C LEU A 35 6.46 12.34 3.20
N HIS A 36 6.37 12.75 1.94
CA HIS A 36 6.02 14.12 1.59
C HIS A 36 4.58 14.46 2.01
N SER A 37 3.61 13.57 1.78
CA SER A 37 2.23 13.76 2.27
C SER A 37 2.16 13.90 3.80
N ILE A 38 2.96 13.12 4.52
CA ILE A 38 3.06 13.23 5.99
C ILE A 38 3.66 14.58 6.41
N ALA A 39 4.69 15.06 5.71
CA ALA A 39 5.28 16.36 6.00
C ALA A 39 4.29 17.52 5.78
N ILE A 40 3.44 17.44 4.76
CA ILE A 40 2.37 18.41 4.51
C ILE A 40 1.32 18.38 5.64
N LEU A 41 0.93 17.18 6.08
CA LEU A 41 0.03 17.01 7.21
C LEU A 41 0.59 17.66 8.48
N ASP A 42 1.89 17.56 8.69
CA ASP A 42 2.55 18.17 9.86
C ASP A 42 2.62 19.69 9.80
N LYS A 43 2.90 20.27 8.63
CA LYS A 43 2.88 21.73 8.44
C LYS A 43 1.52 22.33 8.78
N THR A 44 0.45 21.59 8.53
CA THR A 44 -0.94 22.06 8.69
C THR A 44 -1.56 21.62 10.02
N THR A 45 -0.98 20.63 10.69
CA THR A 45 -1.50 20.05 11.93
C THR A 45 -0.40 20.03 12.99
N SER A 46 -0.50 20.93 13.97
CA SER A 46 0.49 21.04 15.03
C SER A 46 0.76 19.68 15.72
N ASN A 47 2.04 19.30 15.74
CA ASN A 47 2.55 18.11 16.40
C ASN A 47 1.96 16.79 15.85
N PHE A 48 1.66 16.69 14.55
CA PHE A 48 1.21 15.44 13.95
C PHE A 48 2.35 14.42 13.85
N THR A 49 3.51 14.83 13.33
CA THR A 49 4.72 13.97 13.28
C THR A 49 5.32 13.76 14.65
N LYS A 50 5.26 14.75 15.55
CA LYS A 50 5.86 14.66 16.89
C LYS A 50 5.09 13.77 17.87
N ILE A 51 3.78 13.62 17.68
CA ILE A 51 2.92 12.88 18.61
C ILE A 51 2.13 11.79 17.89
N GLY A 52 1.45 12.10 16.79
CA GLY A 52 0.59 11.14 16.08
C GLY A 52 1.38 9.96 15.51
N ILE A 53 2.45 10.23 14.76
CA ILE A 53 3.27 9.19 14.13
C ILE A 53 3.98 8.30 15.17
N PRO A 54 4.62 8.82 16.24
CA PRO A 54 5.19 7.97 17.29
C PRO A 54 4.16 7.08 17.98
N ILE A 55 2.97 7.61 18.30
CA ILE A 55 1.90 6.81 18.94
C ILE A 55 1.50 5.65 18.03
N ILE A 56 1.24 5.90 16.75
CA ILE A 56 0.79 4.84 15.84
C ILE A 56 1.88 3.79 15.61
N LEU A 57 3.15 4.19 15.55
CA LEU A 57 4.29 3.28 15.45
C LEU A 57 4.44 2.40 16.69
N VAL A 58 4.34 2.97 17.89
CA VAL A 58 4.39 2.20 19.15
C VAL A 58 3.24 1.21 19.24
N VAL A 59 2.02 1.64 18.89
CA VAL A 59 0.83 0.77 18.84
C VAL A 59 1.06 -0.41 17.90
N TYR A 60 1.53 -0.15 16.68
CA TYR A 60 1.74 -1.19 15.67
C TYR A 60 2.92 -2.07 15.97
N LEU A 61 3.96 -1.56 16.62
CA LEU A 61 5.06 -2.37 17.12
C LEU A 61 4.55 -3.35 18.18
N ALA A 62 3.80 -2.87 19.18
CA ALA A 62 3.21 -3.71 20.21
C ALA A 62 2.29 -4.81 19.62
N ARG A 63 1.45 -4.46 18.64
CA ARG A 63 0.64 -5.45 17.89
C ARG A 63 1.50 -6.44 17.10
N GLY A 64 2.60 -5.96 16.51
CA GLY A 64 3.60 -6.80 15.86
C GLY A 64 4.16 -7.84 16.82
N PHE A 65 4.64 -7.44 18.00
CA PHE A 65 5.11 -8.37 19.03
C PHE A 65 4.02 -9.37 19.47
N ALA A 66 2.80 -8.90 19.66
CA ALA A 66 1.70 -9.78 20.07
C ALA A 66 1.42 -10.86 19.01
N ASN A 67 1.22 -10.48 17.75
CA ASN A 67 0.94 -11.44 16.66
C ASN A 67 2.15 -12.28 16.25
N GLY A 68 3.33 -11.66 16.18
CA GLY A 68 4.53 -12.27 15.64
C GLY A 68 5.37 -13.04 16.65
N ILE A 69 5.20 -12.80 17.95
CA ILE A 69 5.95 -13.50 19.01
C ILE A 69 5.00 -14.18 19.99
N PHE A 70 4.11 -13.45 20.66
CA PHE A 70 3.33 -14.03 21.76
C PHE A 70 2.41 -15.15 21.29
N ILE A 71 1.72 -15.00 20.15
CA ILE A 71 0.86 -16.07 19.63
C ILE A 71 1.67 -17.32 19.25
N PRO A 72 2.74 -17.27 18.42
CA PRO A 72 3.53 -18.47 18.14
C PRO A 72 4.05 -19.19 19.40
N TYR A 73 4.61 -18.44 20.36
CA TYR A 73 5.08 -19.03 21.62
C TYR A 73 3.93 -19.60 22.45
N SER A 74 2.76 -18.96 22.45
CA SER A 74 1.58 -19.49 23.12
C SER A 74 1.14 -20.84 22.54
N MET A 75 1.16 -20.98 21.22
CA MET A 75 0.83 -22.24 20.54
C MET A 75 1.83 -23.33 20.92
N THR A 76 3.12 -22.99 20.96
CA THR A 76 4.17 -23.90 21.42
C THR A 76 3.92 -24.38 22.85
N TYR A 77 3.69 -23.46 23.79
CA TYR A 77 3.49 -23.80 25.20
C TYR A 77 2.20 -24.57 25.46
N VAL A 78 1.10 -24.23 24.78
CA VAL A 78 -0.15 -24.98 24.90
C VAL A 78 0.03 -26.42 24.42
N ILE A 79 0.63 -26.62 23.25
CA ILE A 79 0.79 -27.96 22.66
C ILE A 79 1.78 -28.81 23.47
N ASP A 80 2.93 -28.24 23.83
CA ASP A 80 3.92 -28.98 24.62
C ASP A 80 3.41 -29.24 26.05
N GLY A 81 2.65 -28.30 26.62
CA GLY A 81 2.01 -28.46 27.93
C GLY A 81 0.99 -29.60 27.93
N LEU A 82 0.13 -29.68 26.90
CA LEU A 82 -0.81 -30.78 26.73
C LEU A 82 -0.10 -32.13 26.50
N LYS A 83 0.91 -32.15 25.63
CA LYS A 83 1.66 -33.36 25.30
C LYS A 83 2.38 -33.94 26.52
N ASN A 84 3.01 -33.06 27.32
CA ASN A 84 3.83 -33.46 28.46
C ASN A 84 3.03 -33.50 29.77
N GLN A 85 1.72 -33.22 29.74
CA GLN A 85 0.87 -33.06 30.92
C GLN A 85 1.43 -32.02 31.92
N ASP A 86 2.08 -30.97 31.41
CA ASP A 86 2.65 -29.89 32.20
C ASP A 86 1.67 -28.71 32.28
N ASN A 87 0.97 -28.64 33.41
CA ASN A 87 0.01 -27.56 33.70
C ASN A 87 0.65 -26.17 33.71
N LYS A 88 1.91 -26.02 34.14
CA LYS A 88 2.56 -24.70 34.20
C LYS A 88 2.85 -24.19 32.79
N LEU A 89 3.34 -25.07 31.92
CA LEU A 89 3.61 -24.72 30.53
C LEU A 89 2.31 -24.37 29.79
N PHE A 90 1.26 -25.17 29.98
CA PHE A 90 -0.06 -24.90 29.42
C PHE A 90 -0.62 -23.55 29.89
N GLN A 91 -0.57 -23.27 31.20
CA GLN A 91 -1.00 -21.98 31.76
C GLN A 91 -0.18 -20.81 31.21
N GLY A 92 1.13 -20.98 31.04
CA GLY A 92 1.99 -19.99 30.40
C GLY A 92 1.55 -19.66 28.97
N GLY A 93 1.19 -20.67 28.19
CA GLY A 93 0.62 -20.48 26.85
C GLY A 93 -0.71 -19.72 26.88
N VAL A 94 -1.65 -20.09 27.74
CA VAL A 94 -2.93 -19.39 27.91
C VAL A 94 -2.73 -17.93 28.33
N MET A 95 -1.80 -17.67 29.25
CA MET A 95 -1.48 -16.31 29.70
C MET A 95 -0.91 -15.44 28.57
N LEU A 96 -0.12 -16.00 27.65
CA LEU A 96 0.34 -15.27 26.47
C LEU A 96 -0.80 -14.90 25.50
N LEU A 97 -1.81 -15.76 25.35
CA LEU A 97 -3.00 -15.45 24.56
C LEU A 97 -3.83 -14.32 25.21
N ILE A 98 -4.05 -14.39 26.52
CA ILE A 98 -4.75 -13.33 27.27
C ILE A 98 -3.98 -12.01 27.16
N THR A 99 -2.65 -12.05 27.32
CA THR A 99 -1.78 -10.87 27.19
C THR A 99 -1.89 -10.27 25.79
N THR A 100 -1.89 -11.10 24.75
CA THR A 100 -2.11 -10.66 23.37
C THR A 100 -3.45 -9.94 23.22
N ALA A 101 -4.55 -10.52 23.71
CA ALA A 101 -5.88 -9.90 23.65
C ALA A 101 -5.90 -8.53 24.36
N LEU A 102 -5.28 -8.43 25.55
CA LEU A 102 -5.15 -7.17 26.28
C LEU A 102 -4.34 -6.13 25.50
N VAL A 103 -3.23 -6.51 24.87
CA VAL A 103 -2.46 -5.62 23.99
C VAL A 103 -3.32 -5.08 22.87
N PHE A 104 -4.13 -5.91 22.20
CA PHE A 104 -5.03 -5.44 21.13
C PHE A 104 -6.07 -4.43 21.64
N VAL A 105 -6.71 -4.70 22.78
CA VAL A 105 -7.70 -3.79 23.39
C VAL A 105 -7.06 -2.45 23.76
N VAL A 106 -5.95 -2.48 24.51
CA VAL A 106 -5.25 -1.27 24.96
C VAL A 106 -4.77 -0.45 23.76
N THR A 107 -4.18 -1.11 22.77
CA THR A 107 -3.68 -0.42 21.58
C THR A 107 -4.80 0.19 20.74
N GLU A 108 -5.99 -0.41 20.68
CA GLU A 108 -7.14 0.18 19.98
C GLU A 108 -7.59 1.49 20.64
N ILE A 109 -7.65 1.49 21.98
CA ILE A 109 -7.98 2.70 22.76
C ILE A 109 -6.93 3.79 22.55
N VAL A 110 -5.64 3.44 22.61
CA VAL A 110 -4.53 4.39 22.39
C VAL A 110 -4.54 4.94 20.95
N GLN A 111 -4.85 4.10 19.96
CA GLN A 111 -4.92 4.49 18.54
C GLN A 111 -5.98 5.60 18.29
N MET A 112 -7.02 5.71 19.12
CA MET A 112 -7.99 6.80 19.04
C MET A 112 -7.35 8.19 19.22
N ILE A 113 -6.23 8.30 19.94
CA ILE A 113 -5.49 9.57 20.08
C ILE A 113 -4.95 10.03 18.72
N TYR A 114 -4.40 9.09 17.93
CA TYR A 114 -3.94 9.36 16.58
C TYR A 114 -5.10 9.75 15.66
N PHE A 115 -6.23 9.01 15.67
CA PHE A 115 -7.38 9.34 14.84
C PHE A 115 -7.99 10.71 15.15
N LYS A 116 -8.06 11.10 16.43
CA LYS A 116 -8.49 12.45 16.84
C LYS A 116 -7.56 13.54 16.28
N LYS A 117 -6.25 13.29 16.20
CA LYS A 117 -5.30 14.23 15.58
C LYS A 117 -5.46 14.28 14.06
N LEU A 118 -5.63 13.13 13.42
CA LEU A 118 -5.84 13.02 11.98
C LEU A 118 -7.08 13.83 11.53
N THR A 119 -8.22 13.63 12.20
CA THR A 119 -9.47 14.33 11.85
C THR A 119 -9.40 15.85 12.10
N ARG A 120 -8.73 16.28 13.19
CA ARG A 120 -8.42 17.70 13.40
C ARG A 120 -7.51 18.27 12.31
N GLY A 121 -6.56 17.46 11.82
CA GLY A 121 -5.68 17.83 10.73
C GLY A 121 -6.42 18.07 9.42
N ILE A 122 -7.35 17.18 9.07
CA ILE A 122 -8.25 17.36 7.91
C ILE A 122 -8.97 18.72 7.99
N ALA A 123 -9.62 19.00 9.12
CA ALA A 123 -10.34 20.26 9.30
C ALA A 123 -9.41 21.49 9.21
N SER A 124 -8.20 21.38 9.77
CA SER A 124 -7.21 22.47 9.77
C SER A 124 -6.66 22.73 8.36
N MET A 125 -6.37 21.68 7.59
CA MET A 125 -5.97 21.78 6.18
C MET A 125 -7.05 22.47 5.33
N LYS A 126 -8.31 22.06 5.47
CA LYS A 126 -9.43 22.68 4.73
C LYS A 126 -9.54 24.17 5.05
N ARG A 127 -9.50 24.54 6.33
CA ARG A 127 -9.52 25.96 6.76
C ARG A 127 -8.36 26.76 6.17
N TYR A 128 -7.14 26.22 6.25
CA TYR A 128 -5.95 26.88 5.72
C TYR A 128 -6.05 27.16 4.22
N ILE A 129 -6.50 26.17 3.44
CA ILE A 129 -6.69 26.32 1.99
C ILE A 129 -7.74 27.41 1.68
N ILE A 130 -8.89 27.38 2.36
CA ILE A 130 -9.97 28.37 2.20
C ILE A 130 -9.47 29.79 2.51
N ASP A 131 -8.79 29.97 3.64
CA ASP A 131 -8.28 31.28 4.05
C ASP A 131 -7.23 31.83 3.08
N ARG A 132 -6.51 30.95 2.38
CA ARG A 132 -5.54 31.34 1.36
C ARG A 132 -6.21 31.76 0.06
N ILE A 133 -7.18 31.00 -0.42
CA ILE A 133 -7.96 31.35 -1.63
C ILE A 133 -8.62 32.72 -1.47
N LYS A 134 -9.21 32.99 -0.30
CA LYS A 134 -9.80 34.29 0.03
C LYS A 134 -8.79 35.44 -0.07
N ARG A 135 -7.52 35.21 0.31
CA ARG A 135 -6.46 36.21 0.30
C ARG A 135 -5.85 36.42 -1.09
N GLU A 136 -5.68 35.35 -1.87
CA GLU A 136 -5.03 35.39 -3.18
C GLU A 136 -5.99 35.70 -4.35
N GLY A 137 -7.31 35.72 -4.10
CA GLY A 137 -8.31 36.16 -5.09
C GLY A 137 -8.41 35.23 -6.32
N VAL A 138 -8.28 33.93 -6.12
CA VAL A 138 -8.30 32.92 -7.20
C VAL A 138 -9.65 32.98 -7.95
N ARG A 139 -9.60 33.29 -9.25
CA ARG A 139 -10.75 33.32 -10.17
C ARG A 139 -11.06 31.93 -10.76
N GLU A 140 -11.34 30.95 -9.90
CA GLU A 140 -11.95 29.68 -10.31
C GLU A 140 -13.42 29.65 -9.88
N ASP A 141 -14.24 28.88 -10.60
CA ASP A 141 -15.66 28.68 -10.25
C ASP A 141 -15.77 28.12 -8.81
N PRO A 142 -16.49 28.79 -7.90
CA PRO A 142 -16.64 28.36 -6.51
C PRO A 142 -17.11 26.91 -6.34
N GLU A 143 -17.99 26.40 -7.21
CA GLU A 143 -18.52 25.03 -7.10
C GLU A 143 -17.44 23.98 -7.39
N ASP A 144 -16.64 24.20 -8.44
CA ASP A 144 -15.50 23.35 -8.78
C ASP A 144 -14.40 23.41 -7.71
N LEU A 145 -14.24 24.57 -7.06
CA LEU A 145 -13.27 24.76 -5.98
C LEU A 145 -13.65 23.97 -4.72
N VAL A 146 -14.93 24.03 -4.32
CA VAL A 146 -15.44 23.33 -3.13
C VAL A 146 -15.31 21.82 -3.29
N GLY A 147 -15.67 21.29 -4.47
CA GLY A 147 -15.53 19.87 -4.80
C GLY A 147 -14.08 19.40 -4.76
N LYS A 148 -13.17 20.15 -5.39
CA LYS A 148 -11.73 19.84 -5.37
C LYS A 148 -11.15 19.90 -3.96
N ILE A 149 -11.41 20.96 -3.18
CA ILE A 149 -10.78 21.14 -1.86
C ILE A 149 -11.34 20.16 -0.83
N SER A 150 -12.66 19.98 -0.77
CA SER A 150 -13.25 19.11 0.23
C SER A 150 -12.92 17.64 -0.05
N SER A 151 -13.05 17.20 -1.31
CA SER A 151 -12.82 15.80 -1.69
C SER A 151 -11.34 15.43 -1.72
N ASP A 152 -10.47 16.30 -2.26
CA ASP A 152 -9.05 15.97 -2.42
C ASP A 152 -8.35 15.85 -1.07
N VAL A 153 -8.62 16.77 -0.14
CA VAL A 153 -8.02 16.73 1.22
C VAL A 153 -8.43 15.45 1.93
N ASP A 154 -9.72 15.12 1.95
CA ASP A 154 -10.18 13.89 2.59
C ASP A 154 -9.53 12.67 1.93
N PHE A 155 -9.54 12.61 0.60
CA PHE A 155 -8.97 11.51 -0.15
C PHE A 155 -7.47 11.31 0.13
N VAL A 156 -6.68 12.39 0.18
CA VAL A 156 -5.24 12.29 0.46
C VAL A 156 -5.00 11.85 1.90
N VAL A 157 -5.66 12.47 2.88
CA VAL A 157 -5.43 12.15 4.29
C VAL A 157 -5.89 10.73 4.61
N TRP A 158 -7.07 10.32 4.14
CA TRP A 158 -7.57 8.96 4.36
C TRP A 158 -6.73 7.90 3.67
N ASN A 159 -6.22 8.16 2.46
CA ASN A 159 -5.33 7.21 1.80
C ASN A 159 -3.97 7.11 2.50
N VAL A 160 -3.35 8.23 2.89
CA VAL A 160 -2.10 8.19 3.67
C VAL A 160 -2.33 7.40 4.95
N ASN A 161 -3.43 7.67 5.64
CA ASN A 161 -3.81 6.89 6.81
C ASN A 161 -3.95 5.39 6.49
N ALA A 162 -4.70 5.03 5.44
CA ALA A 162 -4.90 3.64 5.05
C ALA A 162 -3.57 2.93 4.73
N VAL A 163 -2.64 3.63 4.08
CA VAL A 163 -1.29 3.10 3.84
C VAL A 163 -0.55 2.89 5.16
N LEU A 164 -0.53 3.87 6.07
CA LEU A 164 0.17 3.73 7.36
C LEU A 164 -0.44 2.61 8.23
N THR A 165 -1.76 2.54 8.31
CA THR A 165 -2.51 1.58 9.13
C THR A 165 -2.49 0.17 8.55
N THR A 166 -2.08 0.01 7.29
CA THR A 166 -1.91 -1.30 6.65
C THR A 166 -0.44 -1.69 6.59
N LEU A 167 0.45 -0.77 6.20
CA LEU A 167 1.88 -1.02 6.03
C LEU A 167 2.55 -1.41 7.35
N PHE A 168 2.53 -0.53 8.34
CA PHE A 168 3.32 -0.70 9.56
C PHE A 168 2.93 -1.91 10.41
N PRO A 169 1.65 -2.16 10.75
CA PRO A 169 1.33 -3.30 11.60
C PRO A 169 1.63 -4.62 10.90
N ASN A 170 1.39 -4.72 9.58
CA ASN A 170 1.69 -5.92 8.83
C ASN A 170 3.20 -6.14 8.66
N LEU A 171 3.97 -5.07 8.42
CA LEU A 171 5.43 -5.14 8.32
C LEU A 171 6.07 -5.53 9.65
N PHE A 172 5.69 -4.90 10.76
CA PHE A 172 6.21 -5.24 12.09
C PHE A 172 5.80 -6.65 12.51
N THR A 173 4.58 -7.06 12.20
CA THR A 173 4.12 -8.45 12.40
C THR A 173 4.98 -9.44 11.61
N ALA A 174 5.28 -9.14 10.34
CA ALA A 174 6.13 -10.01 9.52
C ALA A 174 7.57 -10.10 10.05
N ILE A 175 8.16 -8.97 10.46
CA ILE A 175 9.53 -8.93 11.02
C ILE A 175 9.60 -9.72 12.34
N THR A 176 8.66 -9.49 13.25
CA THR A 176 8.64 -10.18 14.55
C THR A 176 8.32 -11.66 14.40
N ALA A 177 7.46 -12.04 13.46
CA ALA A 177 7.19 -13.44 13.13
C ALA A 177 8.42 -14.14 12.52
N LEU A 178 9.16 -13.49 11.61
CA LEU A 178 10.44 -14.01 11.10
C LEU A 178 11.44 -14.20 12.23
N TYR A 179 11.57 -13.21 13.12
CA TYR A 179 12.42 -13.32 14.30
C TYR A 179 12.07 -14.54 15.16
N THR A 180 10.78 -14.82 15.36
CA THR A 180 10.33 -16.01 16.08
C THR A 180 10.67 -17.32 15.36
N ILE A 181 10.59 -17.36 14.03
CA ILE A 181 11.03 -18.55 13.28
C ILE A 181 12.54 -18.76 13.47
N TYR A 182 13.34 -17.68 13.43
CA TYR A 182 14.77 -17.75 13.70
C TYR A 182 15.09 -18.22 15.12
N SER A 183 14.34 -17.77 16.12
CA SER A 183 14.55 -18.18 17.51
C SER A 183 14.20 -19.66 17.73
N PHE A 184 13.25 -20.21 16.98
CA PHE A 184 12.91 -21.63 17.02
C PHE A 184 13.86 -22.51 16.22
N ALA A 185 14.20 -22.12 14.99
CA ALA A 185 15.04 -22.91 14.09
C ALA A 185 15.74 -22.00 13.06
N PRO A 186 17.02 -21.62 13.27
CA PRO A 186 17.73 -20.67 12.41
C PRO A 186 17.78 -21.04 10.92
N SER A 187 17.95 -22.34 10.62
CA SER A 187 17.98 -22.84 9.23
C SER A 187 16.65 -22.62 8.51
N ILE A 188 15.53 -22.82 9.20
CA ILE A 188 14.17 -22.58 8.69
C ILE A 188 13.93 -21.08 8.57
N GLY A 189 14.41 -20.28 9.53
CA GLY A 189 14.34 -18.82 9.50
C GLY A 189 15.01 -18.22 8.25
N PHE A 190 16.15 -18.77 7.82
CA PHE A 190 16.81 -18.35 6.57
C PHE A 190 15.93 -18.60 5.33
N ILE A 191 15.29 -19.77 5.26
CA ILE A 191 14.40 -20.15 4.16
C ILE A 191 13.14 -19.27 4.14
N ALA A 192 12.54 -19.03 5.31
CA ALA A 192 11.40 -18.12 5.45
C ALA A 192 11.75 -16.68 5.02
N THR A 193 12.96 -16.21 5.34
CA THR A 193 13.43 -14.88 4.93
C THR A 193 13.64 -14.80 3.41
N ALA A 194 14.24 -15.84 2.82
CA ALA A 194 14.40 -15.90 1.38
C ALA A 194 13.03 -15.90 0.67
N SER A 195 12.04 -16.62 1.21
CA SER A 195 10.72 -16.76 0.59
C SER A 195 9.82 -15.53 0.71
N VAL A 196 10.14 -14.54 1.56
CA VAL A 196 9.46 -13.23 1.59
C VAL A 196 10.04 -12.20 0.61
N THR A 197 11.23 -12.45 0.07
CA THR A 197 11.86 -11.52 -0.90
C THR A 197 11.01 -11.29 -2.17
N PRO A 198 10.35 -12.31 -2.76
CA PRO A 198 9.54 -12.13 -3.96
C PRO A 198 8.39 -11.12 -3.85
N TYR A 199 7.84 -10.87 -2.65
CA TYR A 199 6.75 -9.89 -2.48
C TYR A 199 7.16 -8.47 -2.88
N VAL A 200 8.43 -8.08 -2.66
CA VAL A 200 8.96 -6.79 -3.10
C VAL A 200 8.96 -6.71 -4.62
N LEU A 201 9.37 -7.80 -5.30
CA LEU A 201 9.37 -7.87 -6.76
C LEU A 201 7.94 -7.82 -7.32
N TYR A 202 7.00 -8.53 -6.71
CA TYR A 202 5.59 -8.49 -7.12
C TYR A 202 5.01 -7.09 -6.98
N ALA A 203 5.31 -6.40 -5.87
CA ALA A 203 4.85 -5.06 -5.61
C ALA A 203 5.47 -4.02 -6.57
N GLU A 204 6.75 -4.16 -6.88
CA GLU A 204 7.44 -3.31 -7.86
C GLU A 204 6.84 -3.47 -9.27
N ILE A 205 6.60 -4.71 -9.71
CA ILE A 205 5.96 -5.01 -11.01
C ILE A 205 4.53 -4.48 -11.03
N TYR A 206 3.79 -4.72 -9.96
CA TYR A 206 2.41 -4.28 -9.80
C TYR A 206 2.32 -2.75 -9.88
N SER A 207 3.09 -2.02 -9.07
CA SER A 207 3.00 -0.56 -8.97
C SER A 207 3.32 0.11 -10.32
N ARG A 208 4.35 -0.37 -11.03
CA ARG A 208 4.70 0.15 -12.36
C ARG A 208 3.58 -0.03 -13.39
N ARG A 209 2.89 -1.17 -13.37
CA ARG A 209 1.85 -1.47 -14.37
C ARG A 209 0.54 -0.79 -14.04
N VAL A 210 0.12 -0.84 -12.77
CA VAL A 210 -1.19 -0.35 -12.35
C VAL A 210 -1.31 1.17 -12.46
N GLU A 211 -0.21 1.91 -12.26
CA GLU A 211 -0.21 3.38 -12.32
C GLU A 211 -0.67 3.91 -13.69
N THR A 212 -0.22 3.28 -14.78
CA THR A 212 -0.59 3.71 -16.15
C THR A 212 -2.10 3.60 -16.36
N TYR A 213 -2.68 2.46 -15.96
CA TYR A 213 -4.12 2.22 -16.10
C TYR A 213 -4.94 3.07 -15.13
N ARG A 214 -4.45 3.30 -13.90
CA ARG A 214 -5.11 4.20 -12.94
C ARG A 214 -5.12 5.65 -13.40
N ALA A 215 -4.03 6.13 -14.01
CA ALA A 215 -3.99 7.47 -14.57
C ALA A 215 -5.02 7.64 -15.71
N GLN A 216 -5.16 6.61 -16.56
CA GLN A 216 -6.14 6.59 -17.64
C GLN A 216 -7.58 6.50 -17.10
N GLU A 217 -7.83 5.59 -16.16
CA GLU A 217 -9.11 5.42 -15.47
C GLU A 217 -9.61 6.75 -14.91
N ARG A 218 -8.82 7.42 -14.07
CA ARG A 218 -9.21 8.71 -13.47
C ARG A 218 -9.47 9.80 -14.48
N LYS A 219 -8.66 9.86 -15.55
CA LYS A 219 -8.85 10.83 -16.61
C LYS A 219 -10.20 10.62 -17.28
N MET A 220 -10.52 9.37 -17.64
CA MET A 220 -11.78 9.03 -18.31
C MET A 220 -12.98 9.22 -17.37
N TYR A 221 -12.84 8.88 -16.09
CA TYR A 221 -13.87 9.11 -15.07
C TYR A 221 -14.18 10.60 -14.87
N ALA A 222 -13.15 11.44 -14.75
CA ALA A 222 -13.34 12.88 -14.65
C ALA A 222 -14.01 13.46 -15.92
N GLN A 223 -13.62 12.97 -17.10
CA GLN A 223 -14.24 13.37 -18.37
C GLN A 223 -15.70 12.93 -18.47
N SER A 224 -16.05 11.71 -18.02
CA SER A 224 -17.43 11.24 -18.06
C SER A 224 -18.34 12.06 -17.14
N ILE A 225 -17.86 12.48 -15.96
CA ILE A 225 -18.61 13.38 -15.07
C ILE A 225 -18.95 14.70 -15.78
N VAL A 226 -17.99 15.31 -16.46
CA VAL A 226 -18.22 16.57 -17.20
C VAL A 226 -19.25 16.36 -18.31
N TYR A 227 -19.14 15.28 -19.08
CA TYR A 227 -20.13 14.99 -20.12
C TYR A 227 -21.53 14.74 -19.55
N ILE A 228 -21.65 13.99 -18.46
CA ILE A 228 -22.94 13.75 -17.80
C ILE A 228 -23.52 15.06 -17.28
N LYS A 229 -22.72 15.92 -16.64
CA LYS A 229 -23.13 17.26 -16.20
C LYS A 229 -23.71 18.05 -17.38
N ASN A 230 -22.95 18.17 -18.48
CA ASN A 230 -23.37 18.94 -19.64
C ASN A 230 -24.67 18.39 -20.26
N ILE A 231 -24.82 17.06 -20.38
CA ILE A 231 -26.06 16.44 -20.88
C ILE A 231 -27.24 16.78 -19.98
N VAL A 232 -27.09 16.66 -18.65
CA VAL A 232 -28.15 16.92 -17.67
C VAL A 232 -28.59 18.39 -17.69
N TYR A 233 -27.65 19.32 -17.87
CA TYR A 233 -27.94 20.76 -17.95
C TYR A 233 -28.27 21.26 -19.37
N GLY A 234 -28.36 20.37 -20.35
CA GLY A 234 -28.68 20.74 -21.74
C GLY A 234 -27.58 21.52 -22.46
N GLU A 235 -26.35 21.48 -21.97
CA GLU A 235 -25.19 22.11 -22.60
C GLU A 235 -24.64 21.24 -23.75
N SER A 236 -23.99 21.88 -24.72
CA SER A 236 -23.35 21.18 -25.84
C SER A 236 -22.21 20.27 -25.34
N VAL A 237 -22.23 19.01 -25.77
CA VAL A 237 -21.16 18.04 -25.46
C VAL A 237 -20.24 17.90 -26.67
N ASN A 238 -19.02 18.42 -26.56
CA ASN A 238 -17.97 18.19 -27.55
C ASN A 238 -17.19 16.91 -27.21
N GLY A 239 -17.85 15.75 -27.31
CA GLY A 239 -17.24 14.47 -26.98
C GLY A 239 -18.16 13.26 -27.11
N ASP A 240 -17.56 12.07 -27.06
CA ASP A 240 -18.25 10.79 -27.13
C ASP A 240 -18.24 10.12 -25.74
N LEU A 241 -19.37 10.25 -25.02
CA LEU A 241 -19.52 9.68 -23.69
C LEU A 241 -19.38 8.15 -23.70
N ASP A 242 -19.96 7.47 -24.69
CA ASP A 242 -19.89 6.01 -24.80
C ASP A 242 -18.43 5.53 -24.97
N LYS A 243 -17.68 6.19 -25.84
CA LYS A 243 -16.25 5.90 -26.02
C LYS A 243 -15.43 6.17 -24.75
N THR A 244 -15.72 7.25 -24.03
CA THR A 244 -15.06 7.55 -22.75
C THR A 244 -15.37 6.49 -21.71
N LEU A 245 -16.63 6.05 -21.58
CA LEU A 245 -17.03 5.00 -20.65
C LEU A 245 -16.40 3.65 -21.01
N LYS A 246 -16.36 3.26 -22.29
CA LYS A 246 -15.67 2.04 -22.74
C LYS A 246 -14.17 2.07 -22.43
N THR A 247 -13.54 3.23 -22.57
CA THR A 247 -12.11 3.41 -22.24
C THR A 247 -11.87 3.33 -20.73
N TRP A 248 -12.77 3.90 -19.93
CA TRP A 248 -12.75 3.80 -18.47
C TRP A 248 -12.90 2.33 -18.03
N GLU A 249 -13.91 1.63 -18.55
CA GLU A 249 -14.19 0.22 -18.27
C GLU A 249 -13.00 -0.67 -18.61
N TYR A 250 -12.40 -0.50 -19.79
CA TYR A 250 -11.19 -1.20 -20.17
C TYR A 250 -10.06 -1.00 -19.14
N SER A 251 -9.87 0.24 -18.67
CA SER A 251 -8.82 0.57 -17.71
C SER A 251 -9.08 -0.09 -16.35
N ILE A 252 -10.33 -0.07 -15.87
CA ILE A 252 -10.75 -0.79 -14.65
C ILE A 252 -10.50 -2.29 -14.79
N ASN A 253 -10.91 -2.90 -15.90
CA ASN A 253 -10.70 -4.34 -16.14
C ASN A 253 -9.21 -4.71 -16.12
N LYS A 254 -8.34 -3.85 -16.66
CA LYS A 254 -6.88 -4.05 -16.58
C LYS A 254 -6.35 -3.91 -15.15
N ILE A 255 -6.82 -2.93 -14.39
CA ILE A 255 -6.45 -2.77 -12.97
C ILE A 255 -6.85 -4.02 -12.19
N LEU A 256 -8.10 -4.48 -12.32
CA LEU A 256 -8.61 -5.68 -11.65
C LEU A 256 -7.78 -6.91 -11.99
N TRP A 257 -7.41 -7.09 -13.26
CA TRP A 257 -6.58 -8.22 -13.67
C TRP A 257 -5.19 -8.18 -13.01
N ILE A 258 -4.58 -7.01 -12.95
CA ILE A 258 -3.27 -6.80 -12.30
C ILE A 258 -3.36 -7.02 -10.78
N ASP A 259 -4.44 -6.57 -10.14
CA ASP A 259 -4.73 -6.84 -8.72
C ASP A 259 -4.82 -8.34 -8.46
N ARG A 260 -5.63 -9.06 -9.25
CA ARG A 260 -5.80 -10.52 -9.08
C ARG A 260 -4.50 -11.28 -9.33
N PHE A 261 -3.71 -10.85 -10.30
CA PHE A 261 -2.39 -11.44 -10.56
C PHE A 261 -1.44 -11.25 -9.37
N TYR A 262 -1.39 -10.06 -8.78
CA TYR A 262 -0.57 -9.78 -7.59
C TYR A 262 -0.93 -10.69 -6.42
N PHE A 263 -2.23 -10.77 -6.08
CA PHE A 263 -2.69 -11.62 -4.99
C PHE A 263 -2.49 -13.11 -5.29
N ALA A 264 -2.74 -13.55 -6.52
CA ALA A 264 -2.51 -14.94 -6.92
C ALA A 264 -1.05 -15.36 -6.75
N MET A 265 -0.10 -14.54 -7.23
CA MET A 265 1.34 -14.79 -7.04
C MET A 265 1.72 -14.76 -5.56
N GLY A 266 1.23 -13.77 -4.80
CA GLY A 266 1.48 -13.68 -3.36
C GLY A 266 0.98 -14.87 -2.56
N MET A 267 -0.20 -15.39 -2.90
CA MET A 267 -0.77 -16.61 -2.30
C MET A 267 -0.02 -17.87 -2.74
N ALA A 268 0.36 -17.97 -4.01
CA ALA A 268 1.16 -19.10 -4.49
C ALA A 268 2.50 -19.18 -3.74
N THR A 269 3.21 -18.07 -3.58
CA THR A 269 4.44 -18.00 -2.78
C THR A 269 4.19 -18.36 -1.33
N TRP A 270 3.11 -17.83 -0.74
CA TRP A 270 2.73 -18.12 0.64
C TRP A 270 2.52 -19.61 0.89
N PHE A 271 1.63 -20.26 0.14
CA PHE A 271 1.32 -21.67 0.33
C PHE A 271 2.49 -22.59 -0.02
N SER A 272 3.26 -22.26 -1.07
CA SER A 272 4.45 -23.04 -1.45
C SER A 272 5.53 -22.99 -0.38
N SER A 273 5.78 -21.79 0.17
CA SER A 273 6.72 -21.59 1.27
C SER A 273 6.28 -22.32 2.54
N MET A 274 4.99 -22.22 2.90
CA MET A 274 4.44 -22.97 4.02
C MET A 274 4.61 -24.48 3.85
N GLY A 275 4.32 -25.02 2.66
CA GLY A 275 4.51 -26.45 2.38
C GLY A 275 5.97 -26.88 2.55
N LEU A 276 6.91 -26.10 2.00
CA LEU A 276 8.34 -26.38 2.15
C LEU A 276 8.79 -26.32 3.62
N ILE A 277 8.42 -25.26 4.33
CA ILE A 277 8.78 -25.07 5.75
C ILE A 277 8.17 -26.19 6.61
N ALA A 278 6.94 -26.62 6.33
CA ALA A 278 6.30 -27.73 7.03
C ALA A 278 7.08 -29.05 6.84
N VAL A 279 7.53 -29.34 5.62
CA VAL A 279 8.35 -30.54 5.35
C VAL A 279 9.68 -30.48 6.10
N LEU A 280 10.36 -29.33 6.08
CA LEU A 280 11.65 -29.16 6.74
C LEU A 280 11.53 -29.22 8.27
N ALA A 281 10.59 -28.47 8.84
CA ALA A 281 10.31 -28.49 10.27
C ALA A 281 9.85 -29.88 10.73
N GLY A 282 9.01 -30.55 9.94
CA GLY A 282 8.56 -31.91 10.20
C GLY A 282 9.72 -32.92 10.23
N ARG A 283 10.69 -32.79 9.33
CA ARG A 283 11.92 -33.60 9.35
C ARG A 283 12.75 -33.37 10.62
N GLU A 284 12.89 -32.12 11.06
CA GLU A 284 13.61 -31.81 12.30
C GLU A 284 12.87 -32.37 13.54
N VAL A 285 11.53 -32.40 13.52
CA VAL A 285 10.73 -33.08 14.56
C VAL A 285 10.95 -34.59 14.54
N THR A 286 10.93 -35.25 13.38
CA THR A 286 11.14 -36.71 13.31
C THR A 286 12.56 -37.11 13.71
N MET A 287 13.54 -36.21 13.55
CA MET A 287 14.90 -36.36 14.05
C MET A 287 15.05 -36.03 15.55
N GLY A 288 13.98 -35.65 16.24
CA GLY A 288 14.00 -35.31 17.67
C GLY A 288 14.67 -33.97 17.99
N LYS A 289 14.95 -33.14 16.98
CA LYS A 289 15.61 -31.83 17.15
C LYS A 289 14.64 -30.69 17.44
N LEU A 290 13.37 -30.85 17.05
CA LEU A 290 12.29 -29.89 17.34
C LEU A 290 11.13 -30.56 18.07
N GLY A 291 10.50 -29.83 18.99
CA GLY A 291 9.25 -30.22 19.63
C GLY A 291 8.04 -30.02 18.71
N LEU A 292 6.95 -30.73 18.98
CA LEU A 292 5.68 -30.58 18.24
C LEU A 292 5.06 -29.20 18.47
N GLY A 293 5.15 -28.65 19.69
CA GLY A 293 4.72 -27.27 19.94
C GLY A 293 5.55 -26.27 19.14
N VAL A 294 6.85 -26.46 19.04
CA VAL A 294 7.74 -25.58 18.25
C VAL A 294 7.37 -25.63 16.76
N LEU A 295 7.09 -26.81 16.22
CA LEU A 295 6.57 -26.95 14.85
C LEU A 295 5.31 -26.11 14.63
N SER A 296 4.32 -26.18 15.53
CA SER A 296 3.11 -25.38 15.44
C SER A 296 3.40 -23.87 15.48
N GLY A 297 4.28 -23.45 16.38
CA GLY A 297 4.75 -22.07 16.48
C GLY A 297 5.41 -21.58 15.17
N ILE A 298 6.31 -22.38 14.58
CA ILE A 298 6.94 -22.10 13.29
C ILE A 298 5.90 -21.96 12.17
N LEU A 299 4.94 -22.87 12.09
CA LEU A 299 3.90 -22.83 11.06
C LEU A 299 3.02 -21.59 11.19
N TYR A 300 2.59 -21.25 12.40
CA TYR A 300 1.82 -20.03 12.65
C TYR A 300 2.64 -18.77 12.33
N ALA A 301 3.88 -18.69 12.81
CA ALA A 301 4.75 -17.55 12.52
C ALA A 301 5.02 -17.40 11.01
N THR A 302 5.15 -18.52 10.28
CA THR A 302 5.31 -18.51 8.82
C THR A 302 4.05 -17.98 8.14
N LEU A 303 2.87 -18.46 8.54
CA LEU A 303 1.58 -17.97 8.04
C LEU A 303 1.47 -16.44 8.20
N THR A 304 1.76 -15.98 9.41
CA THR A 304 1.73 -14.57 9.81
C THR A 304 2.75 -13.73 9.06
N THR A 305 3.95 -14.25 8.84
CA THR A 305 5.02 -13.62 8.07
C THR A 305 4.59 -13.32 6.64
N HIS A 306 4.07 -14.33 5.93
CA HIS A 306 3.68 -14.19 4.52
C HIS A 306 2.45 -13.30 4.35
N ASN A 307 1.44 -13.44 5.20
CA ASN A 307 0.27 -12.57 5.19
C ASN A 307 0.66 -11.10 5.47
N GLY A 308 1.51 -10.89 6.48
CA GLY A 308 2.03 -9.57 6.82
C GLY A 308 2.79 -8.95 5.64
N MET A 309 3.70 -9.69 5.01
CA MET A 309 4.47 -9.16 3.89
C MET A 309 3.58 -8.84 2.67
N LEU A 310 2.61 -9.70 2.35
CA LEU A 310 1.65 -9.47 1.26
C LEU A 310 0.88 -8.16 1.47
N ASN A 311 0.30 -7.97 2.65
CA ASN A 311 -0.50 -6.79 2.95
C ASN A 311 0.35 -5.52 3.09
N ALA A 312 1.54 -5.62 3.68
CA ALA A 312 2.47 -4.50 3.79
C ALA A 312 2.89 -3.99 2.40
N MET A 313 3.23 -4.90 1.49
CA MET A 313 3.62 -4.54 0.14
C MET A 313 2.45 -3.98 -0.67
N TRP A 314 1.25 -4.55 -0.53
CA TRP A 314 0.06 -4.01 -1.18
C TRP A 314 -0.24 -2.57 -0.74
N ALA A 315 -0.08 -2.27 0.55
CA ALA A 315 -0.28 -0.92 1.09
C ALA A 315 0.60 0.13 0.37
N LEU A 316 1.89 -0.19 0.14
CA LEU A 316 2.78 0.70 -0.63
C LEU A 316 2.26 0.94 -2.05
N CYS A 317 1.68 -0.08 -2.68
CA CYS A 317 1.15 0.06 -4.02
C CYS A 317 -0.17 0.83 -4.11
N VAL A 318 -0.93 0.92 -3.00
CA VAL A 318 -2.11 1.80 -2.92
C VAL A 318 -1.69 3.26 -2.94
N GLN A 319 -0.49 3.61 -2.45
CA GLN A 319 -0.02 5.00 -2.41
C GLN A 319 0.06 5.67 -3.77
N GLY A 320 0.32 4.92 -4.86
CA GLY A 320 0.27 5.45 -6.23
C GLY A 320 -1.07 6.09 -6.60
N GLN A 321 -2.14 5.78 -5.87
CA GLN A 321 -3.44 6.43 -5.99
C GLN A 321 -3.47 7.87 -5.44
N THR A 322 -2.55 8.27 -4.59
CA THR A 322 -2.61 9.60 -3.97
C THR A 322 -1.90 10.69 -4.78
N ALA A 323 -1.00 10.30 -5.70
CA ALA A 323 -0.08 11.22 -6.35
C ALA A 323 -0.76 12.39 -7.08
N THR A 324 -1.78 12.11 -7.90
CA THR A 324 -2.47 13.15 -8.68
C THR A 324 -3.22 14.11 -7.76
N THR A 325 -3.93 13.58 -6.77
CA THR A 325 -4.71 14.37 -5.81
C THR A 325 -3.80 15.22 -4.94
N LEU A 326 -2.69 14.64 -4.46
CA LEU A 326 -1.68 15.37 -3.69
C LEU A 326 -1.12 16.56 -4.47
N LYS A 327 -0.82 16.39 -5.76
CA LYS A 327 -0.35 17.49 -6.62
C LYS A 327 -1.36 18.64 -6.69
N ARG A 328 -2.66 18.34 -6.78
CA ARG A 328 -3.70 19.37 -6.80
C ARG A 328 -3.74 20.14 -5.48
N ILE A 329 -3.68 19.44 -4.35
CA ILE A 329 -3.64 20.07 -3.03
C ILE A 329 -2.38 20.94 -2.86
N LEU A 330 -1.23 20.43 -3.31
CA LEU A 330 0.05 21.14 -3.21
C LEU A 330 0.04 22.49 -3.93
N ASN A 331 -0.62 22.58 -5.09
CA ASN A 331 -0.79 23.85 -5.80
C ASN A 331 -1.49 24.92 -4.94
N TYR A 332 -2.32 24.51 -3.98
CA TYR A 332 -2.98 25.42 -3.04
C TYR A 332 -2.17 25.60 -1.73
N LEU A 333 -1.29 24.67 -1.37
CA LEU A 333 -0.55 24.69 -0.10
C LEU A 333 0.84 25.33 -0.17
N GLU A 334 1.50 25.34 -1.33
CA GLU A 334 2.84 25.93 -1.50
C GLU A 334 2.79 27.31 -2.18
N SER A 335 3.72 28.22 -1.87
CA SER A 335 3.89 29.49 -2.61
C SER A 335 4.84 29.29 -3.78
N SER A 336 4.82 30.19 -4.76
CA SER A 336 5.70 30.16 -5.94
C SER A 336 7.21 30.12 -5.60
N SER A 337 7.62 30.45 -4.38
CA SER A 337 9.01 30.38 -3.91
C SER A 337 9.44 28.99 -3.37
N ASP A 338 8.50 28.17 -2.87
CA ASP A 338 8.78 26.80 -2.35
C ASP A 338 8.85 25.75 -3.47
N ILE A 339 8.37 26.08 -4.68
CA ILE A 339 8.36 25.22 -5.88
C ILE A 339 9.78 24.83 -6.36
N ARG A 340 10.84 25.49 -5.86
CA ARG A 340 12.23 25.18 -6.24
C ARG A 340 12.70 23.81 -5.74
N GLY A 341 12.28 23.38 -4.54
CA GLY A 341 12.50 22.01 -4.05
C GLY A 341 11.62 20.98 -4.78
N TYR A 342 10.41 21.40 -5.17
CA TYR A 342 9.45 20.61 -5.93
C TYR A 342 9.97 20.26 -7.34
N ASN A 343 10.70 21.15 -8.02
CA ASN A 343 11.27 20.85 -9.34
C ASN A 343 12.31 19.72 -9.32
N VAL A 344 12.99 19.48 -8.20
CA VAL A 344 13.96 18.38 -8.04
C VAL A 344 13.23 17.03 -7.88
N LEU A 345 12.20 16.98 -7.01
CA LEU A 345 11.35 15.78 -6.88
C LEU A 345 10.48 15.52 -8.12
N ARG A 346 10.08 16.57 -8.83
CA ARG A 346 9.38 16.48 -10.12
C ARG A 346 10.28 15.91 -11.23
N GLN A 347 11.56 16.26 -11.24
CA GLN A 347 12.56 15.64 -12.11
C GLN A 347 12.83 14.17 -11.75
N LEU A 348 12.71 13.79 -10.48
CA LEU A 348 12.95 12.41 -10.03
C LEU A 348 11.72 11.48 -10.15
N ALA A 349 10.50 12.00 -9.98
CA ALA A 349 9.27 11.20 -9.95
C ALA A 349 8.44 11.26 -11.23
N PHE A 350 8.63 12.29 -12.08
CA PHE A 350 7.76 12.53 -13.24
C PHE A 350 8.53 13.15 -14.41
N THR A 351 9.70 12.61 -14.77
CA THR A 351 10.20 12.87 -16.12
C THR A 351 9.11 12.41 -17.10
N LYS A 352 8.65 13.34 -17.94
CA LYS A 352 8.00 12.95 -19.18
C LYS A 352 9.13 12.55 -20.12
N PRO A 353 8.98 11.51 -20.95
CA PRO A 353 9.91 11.28 -22.03
C PRO A 353 10.00 12.57 -22.86
N LYS A 354 11.18 13.19 -22.87
CA LYS A 354 11.50 14.20 -23.87
C LYS A 354 11.22 13.53 -25.22
N LYS A 355 10.28 14.07 -25.99
CA LYS A 355 10.20 13.77 -27.41
C LYS A 355 11.55 14.17 -27.99
N SER A 356 12.42 13.21 -28.30
CA SER A 356 13.56 13.49 -29.15
C SER A 356 12.99 13.78 -30.52
N ILE A 357 12.98 15.05 -30.88
CA ILE A 357 12.83 15.46 -32.28
C ILE A 357 14.20 15.18 -32.89
N HIS A 358 14.33 14.03 -33.55
CA HIS A 358 15.31 13.79 -34.60
C HIS A 358 14.68 12.90 -35.65
#